data_AF-A0A429Y825-F1
#
_entry.id   AF-A0A429Y825-F1
#
_cell.length_a   1.000
_cell.length_b   1.000
_cell.length_c   1.000
_cell.angle_alpha   90.00
_cell.angle_beta   90.00
_cell.angle_gamma   90.00
#
_symmetry.space_group_name_H-M   'P 1'
#
loop_
_entity.id
_entity.type
_entity.pdbx_description
1 polymer ?
#
loop_
_entity_poly.entity_id
_entity_poly.type
_entity_poly.pdbx_seq_one_letter_code
_entity_poly.pdbx_strand_id
1 'polypeptide(L)' 'MKDEKKLFDKLDEFDVDMPDFPMRKSRVDRAANWLFDSVRLPEFELTERKMIITLFLPGLISIISAIPLIFL' A
#
# COMPACT_ATOMS: atom_id res chain seq x y z
N MET A 1 25.11 16.30 -24.80
CA MET A 1 26.18 16.69 -23.87
C MET A 1 26.37 18.18 -23.65
N LYS A 2 26.63 19.04 -24.66
CA LYS A 2 26.76 20.51 -24.42
C LYS A 2 25.42 21.21 -24.17
N ASP A 3 24.36 20.75 -24.83
CA ASP A 3 23.02 21.36 -24.72
C ASP A 3 22.27 20.97 -23.44
N GLU A 4 22.52 19.77 -22.89
CA GLU A 4 21.92 19.31 -21.64
C GLU A 4 22.38 20.18 -20.46
N LYS A 5 23.67 20.53 -20.40
CA LYS A 5 24.21 21.38 -19.32
C LYS A 5 23.54 22.76 -19.31
N LYS A 6 23.39 23.37 -20.48
CA LYS A 6 22.73 24.67 -20.64
C LYS A 6 21.24 24.63 -20.29
N LEU A 7 20.61 23.46 -20.42
CA LEU A 7 19.22 23.26 -20.01
C LEU A 7 19.09 23.21 -18.49
N PHE A 8 19.98 22.47 -17.81
CA PHE A 8 20.01 22.40 -16.35
C PHE A 8 20.38 23.75 -15.72
N ASP A 9 21.35 24.47 -16.28
CA ASP A 9 21.73 25.81 -15.81
C ASP A 9 20.55 26.80 -15.85
N LYS A 10 19.66 26.65 -16.85
CA LYS A 10 18.44 27.47 -16.95
C LYS A 10 17.31 27.03 -16.03
N LEU A 11 17.29 25.77 -15.61
CA LEU A 11 16.29 25.26 -14.68
C LEU A 11 16.63 25.68 -13.24
N ASP A 12 17.92 25.68 -12.89
CA ASP A 12 18.40 26.19 -11.59
C ASP A 12 18.23 27.70 -11.42
N GLU A 13 18.07 28.46 -12.51
CA GLU A 13 17.75 29.90 -12.45
C GLU A 13 16.34 30.16 -11.88
N PHE A 14 15.46 29.16 -11.90
CA PHE A 14 14.12 29.22 -11.34
C PHE A 14 14.04 28.37 -10.07
N ASP A 15 14.61 28.89 -8.97
CA ASP A 15 14.31 28.38 -7.63
C ASP A 15 12.86 28.77 -7.29
N VAL A 16 11.92 27.97 -7.77
CA VAL A 16 10.50 28.15 -7.50
C VAL A 16 10.25 27.49 -6.15
N ASP A 17 9.89 28.30 -5.14
CA ASP A 17 9.33 27.81 -3.88
C ASP A 17 8.16 26.87 -4.20
N MET A 18 8.41 25.55 -4.22
CA MET A 18 7.35 24.58 -4.36
C MET A 18 6.55 24.61 -3.06
N PRO A 19 5.29 25.10 -3.07
CA PRO A 19 4.48 24.99 -1.88
C PRO A 19 4.24 23.50 -1.62
N ASP A 20 4.30 23.09 -0.35
CA ASP A 20 3.92 21.75 0.08
C ASP A 20 2.45 21.52 -0.29
N PHE A 21 2.20 20.93 -1.44
CA PHE A 21 0.86 20.52 -1.83
C PHE A 21 0.52 19.24 -1.07
N PRO A 22 -0.42 19.26 -0.09
CA PRO A 22 -0.92 18.02 0.47
C PRO A 22 -1.77 17.36 -0.61
N MET A 23 -1.14 16.52 -1.45
CA MET A 23 -1.89 15.67 -2.36
C MET A 23 -2.82 14.84 -1.49
N ARG A 24 -4.13 15.12 -1.54
CA ARG A 24 -5.16 14.24 -0.98
C ARG A 24 -5.10 12.95 -1.77
N LYS A 25 -4.19 12.05 -1.39
CA LYS A 25 -4.12 10.71 -1.95
C LYS A 25 -5.49 10.08 -1.74
N SER A 26 -6.07 9.59 -2.83
CA SER A 26 -7.32 8.84 -2.80
C SER A 26 -7.22 7.74 -1.75
N ARG A 27 -8.32 7.46 -1.05
CA ARG A 27 -8.38 6.32 -0.10
C ARG A 27 -7.96 5.01 -0.79
N VAL A 28 -8.23 4.91 -2.10
CA VAL A 28 -7.84 3.79 -2.95
C VAL A 28 -6.34 3.75 -3.16
N ASP A 29 -5.70 4.88 -3.50
CA ASP A 29 -4.23 4.94 -3.66
C ASP A 29 -3.50 4.64 -2.36
N ARG A 30 -4.08 5.06 -1.21
CA ARG A 30 -3.53 4.72 0.10
C ARG A 30 -3.62 3.23 0.40
N ALA A 31 -4.74 2.59 0.03
CA ALA A 31 -4.93 1.16 0.20
C ALA A 31 -4.03 0.35 -0.76
N ALA A 32 -3.90 0.79 -2.02
CA ALA A 32 -3.02 0.17 -3.00
C ALA A 32 -1.55 0.26 -2.57
N ASN A 33 -1.11 1.43 -2.08
CA ASN A 33 0.20 1.54 -1.47
C ASN A 33 0.33 0.58 -0.27
N TRP A 34 -0.65 0.46 0.62
CA TRP A 34 -0.54 -0.49 1.74
C TRP A 34 -0.45 -1.96 1.30
N LEU A 35 -1.09 -2.32 0.18
CA LEU A 35 -1.15 -3.69 -0.36
C LEU A 35 0.11 -4.08 -1.14
N PHE A 36 0.72 -3.13 -1.85
CA PHE A 36 1.80 -3.39 -2.80
C PHE A 36 3.13 -2.74 -2.44
N ASP A 37 3.13 -1.80 -1.49
CA ASP A 37 4.38 -1.32 -0.90
C ASP A 37 4.99 -2.47 -0.10
N SER A 38 6.30 -2.68 -0.27
CA SER A 38 7.07 -3.76 0.35
C SER A 38 7.27 -3.50 1.85
N VAL A 39 6.17 -3.26 2.54
CA VAL A 39 6.08 -2.93 3.95
C VAL A 39 6.51 -4.17 4.70
N ARG A 40 7.62 -4.05 5.44
CA ARG A 40 7.88 -4.94 6.57
C ARG A 40 6.57 -5.04 7.34
N LEU A 41 5.97 -6.23 7.30
CA LEU A 41 4.71 -6.50 7.98
C LEU A 41 4.82 -5.90 9.38
N PRO A 42 3.87 -5.04 9.80
CA PRO A 42 3.95 -4.45 11.13
C PRO A 42 4.12 -5.59 12.12
N GLU A 43 5.06 -5.46 13.05
CA GLU A 43 5.31 -6.47 14.08
C GLU A 43 4.02 -6.61 14.89
N PHE A 44 3.20 -7.59 14.50
CA PHE A 44 1.96 -7.87 15.18
C PHE A 44 2.34 -8.52 16.50
N GLU A 45 2.21 -7.78 17.59
CA GLU A 45 2.05 -8.38 18.90
C GLU A 45 0.79 -9.26 18.85
N LEU A 46 1.02 -10.56 18.60
CA LEU A 46 0.01 -11.59 18.57
C LEU A 46 -0.45 -11.81 20.01
N THR A 47 -1.39 -10.97 20.47
CA THR A 47 -2.16 -11.26 21.67
C THR A 47 -2.84 -12.63 21.49
N GLU A 48 -2.97 -13.44 22.54
CA GLU A 48 -3.52 -14.80 22.48
C GLU A 48 -4.83 -14.90 21.68
N ARG A 49 -5.70 -13.89 21.83
CA ARG A 49 -6.96 -13.77 21.09
C ARG A 49 -6.79 -13.65 19.57
N LYS A 50 -5.77 -12.96 19.09
CA LYS A 50 -5.46 -12.82 17.65
C LYS A 50 -4.90 -14.12 17.10
N MET A 51 -4.10 -14.85 17.87
CA MET A 51 -3.57 -16.17 17.48
C MET A 51 -4.69 -17.19 17.26
N ILE A 52 -5.70 -17.22 18.13
CA ILE A 52 -6.89 -18.08 17.95
C ILE A 52 -7.57 -17.75 16.61
N ILE A 53 -7.81 -16.47 16.33
CA ILE A 53 -8.44 -16.05 15.07
C ILE A 53 -7.60 -16.49 13.87
N THR A 54 -6.29 -16.26 13.89
CA THR A 54 -5.38 -16.67 12.80
C THR A 54 -5.39 -18.18 12.59
N LEU A 55 -5.50 -18.98 13.65
CA LEU A 55 -5.54 -20.44 13.56
C LEU A 55 -6.83 -20.95 12.90
N PHE A 56 -7.98 -20.34 13.22
CA PHE A 56 -9.29 -20.80 12.73
C PHE A 56 -9.73 -20.14 11.42
N LEU A 57 -9.12 -19.02 11.04
CA LEU A 57 -9.46 -18.27 9.82
C LEU A 57 -9.42 -19.12 8.53
N PRO A 58 -8.40 -19.97 8.29
CA PRO A 58 -8.36 -20.81 7.10
C PRO A 58 -9.50 -21.83 7.05
N GLY A 59 -9.87 -22.41 8.21
CA GLY A 59 -10.99 -23.35 8.31
C GLY A 59 -12.33 -22.67 8.01
N LEU A 60 -12.54 -21.46 8.53
CA LEU A 60 -13.73 -20.65 8.27
C LEU A 60 -13.88 -20.32 6.78
N ILE A 61 -12.80 -19.93 6.11
CA ILE A 61 -12.78 -19.67 4.67
C ILE A 61 -13.12 -20.94 3.88
N SER A 62 -12.58 -22.09 4.30
CA SER A 62 -12.89 -23.38 3.66
C SER A 62 -14.36 -23.80 3.80
N ILE A 63 -15.02 -23.46 4.90
CA ILE A 63 -16.45 -23.76 5.09
C ILE A 63 -17.28 -22.85 4.17
N ILE A 64 -16.95 -21.56 4.12
CA ILE A 64 -17.65 -20.59 3.27
C ILE A 64 -17.49 -20.93 1.79
N SER A 65 -16.29 -21.37 1.37
CA SER A 65 -16.05 -21.76 -0.03
C SER A 65 -16.76 -23.05 -0.44
N ALA A 66 -17.17 -23.89 0.52
CA ALA A 66 -17.95 -25.10 0.25
C ALA A 66 -19.46 -24.84 0.12
N ILE A 67 -19.97 -23.67 0.51
CA ILE A 67 -21.40 -23.32 0.41
C ILE A 67 -21.97 -23.53 -1.01
N PRO A 68 -21.29 -23.12 -2.11
CA PRO A 68 -21.79 -23.34 -3.46
C PRO A 68 -21.92 -24.81 -3.85
N LEU A 69 -21.14 -25.72 -3.23
CA LEU A 69 -21.20 -27.16 -3.50
C LEU A 69 -22.41 -27.84 -2.83
N ILE A 70 -23.00 -27.21 -1.82
CA ILE A 70 -24.17 -27.74 -1.10
C ILE A 70 -25.47 -27.54 -1.91
N PHE A 71 -25.49 -26.53 -2.77
CA PHE A 71 -26.64 -26.18 -3.63
C PHE A 71 -26.47 -26.64 -5.09
N LEU A 72 -25.42 -27.42 -5.39
CA LEU A 72 -25.15 -28.01 -6.70
C LEU A 72 -25.91 -29.34 -6.86
#